data_AF-A0AAN7DKE8-F1
#
_entry.id   AF-A0AAN7DKE8-F1
#
_cell.length_a   1.000
_cell.length_b   1.000
_cell.length_c   1.000
_cell.angle_alpha   90.00
_cell.angle_beta   90.00
_cell.angle_gamma   90.00
#
_symmetry.space_group_name_H-M   'P 1'
#
loop_
_entity.id
_entity.type
_entity.pdbx_description
1 polymer ?
#
loop_
_entity_poly.entity_id
_entity_poly.type
_entity_poly.pdbx_seq_one_letter_code
_entity_poly.pdbx_strand_id
1 'polypeptide(L)'
;MSIYISRLFRHKPFKPSYLKQLPRRSGIHDASKPFPPPQPTRPIHDVQDNVSNNDNSNSNTMSSTLDAVAEDTLSVKDPNSFKRSHHFDTYEVLTHLESQGFTRRQAEVIMKGMKFRLRECTASVKQQLLLTSDLENESYLFKAALSELRTEVQVMRRNDMQMLQTDLSLITREVDSLEQRLSEGVADMKNEIQMDMNNRKNETREDQKAMDMKIQEINNKFTIRLGDIRTEIEAVRWETIWKGMTGVLLAGLTIASLGYLLTRYSARKADLARLEADRKKKRMQEEANRAGTADMEVIY
;
A
#
# COMPACT_ATOMS: atom_id res chain seq x y z
N MET A 1 -26.25 -44.89 -9.88
CA MET A 1 -25.53 -43.86 -9.07
C MET A 1 -25.97 -42.52 -9.64
N SER A 2 -26.42 -41.52 -8.86
CA SER A 2 -25.72 -40.79 -7.80
C SER A 2 -24.49 -40.06 -8.36
N ILE A 3 -24.26 -38.76 -8.12
CA ILE A 3 -24.73 -37.88 -7.03
C ILE A 3 -25.29 -36.53 -7.59
N TYR A 4 -26.05 -35.81 -6.76
CA TYR A 4 -26.42 -34.38 -6.88
C TYR A 4 -25.19 -33.48 -7.15
N ILE A 5 -25.26 -32.21 -7.62
CA ILE A 5 -25.96 -31.05 -7.05
C ILE A 5 -26.22 -30.00 -8.16
N SER A 6 -27.43 -29.42 -8.18
CA SER A 6 -27.76 -28.28 -9.06
C SER A 6 -28.49 -27.18 -8.29
N ARG A 7 -27.75 -26.37 -7.53
CA ARG A 7 -28.25 -25.15 -6.83
C ARG A 7 -27.06 -24.23 -6.47
N LEU A 8 -27.40 -22.98 -6.12
CA LEU A 8 -26.51 -21.86 -5.80
C LEU A 8 -25.59 -21.40 -6.97
N PHE A 9 -26.08 -20.40 -7.72
CA PHE A 9 -25.44 -19.08 -7.77
C PHE A 9 -26.46 -18.02 -8.23
N ARG A 10 -27.36 -17.64 -7.32
CA ARG A 10 -28.27 -16.50 -7.52
C ARG A 10 -27.61 -15.26 -6.92
N HIS A 11 -27.18 -14.33 -7.75
CA HIS A 11 -26.65 -13.03 -7.30
C HIS A 11 -27.67 -12.35 -6.36
N LYS A 12 -27.23 -12.01 -5.15
CA LYS A 12 -27.87 -10.99 -4.31
C LYS A 12 -27.10 -9.68 -4.51
N PRO A 13 -27.75 -8.56 -4.89
CA PRO A 13 -27.09 -7.27 -4.86
C PRO A 13 -26.78 -6.89 -3.40
N PHE A 14 -25.59 -6.34 -3.17
CA PHE A 14 -25.11 -5.92 -1.86
C PHE A 14 -25.89 -4.67 -1.41
N LYS A 15 -26.65 -4.76 -0.32
CA LYS A 15 -27.35 -3.61 0.27
C LYS A 15 -26.52 -3.00 1.40
N PRO A 16 -25.93 -1.81 1.25
CA PRO A 16 -25.53 -1.02 2.42
C PRO A 16 -26.81 -0.58 3.15
N SER A 17 -26.89 -0.80 4.47
CA SER A 17 -28.12 -0.54 5.25
C SER A 17 -27.84 -0.10 6.69
N TYR A 18 -26.77 0.69 6.89
CA TYR A 18 -26.45 1.32 8.18
C TYR A 18 -26.08 2.81 8.03
N LEU A 19 -26.99 3.60 7.44
CA LEU A 19 -27.07 5.04 7.72
C LEU A 19 -28.28 5.30 8.62
N LYS A 20 -28.09 5.10 9.93
CA LYS A 20 -29.08 5.46 10.94
C LYS A 20 -29.07 6.97 11.10
N GLN A 21 -29.97 7.65 10.39
CA GLN A 21 -30.06 9.11 10.39
C GLN A 21 -30.19 9.64 11.83
N LEU A 22 -29.27 10.51 12.23
CA LEU A 22 -29.38 11.25 13.48
C LEU A 22 -30.60 12.17 13.41
N PRO A 23 -31.47 12.22 14.44
CA PRO A 23 -32.62 13.10 14.42
C PRO A 23 -32.16 14.55 14.45
N ARG A 24 -32.45 15.30 13.37
CA ARG A 24 -32.12 16.73 13.24
C ARG A 24 -33.01 17.56 14.17
N ARG A 25 -32.71 17.53 15.47
CA ARG A 25 -33.49 18.19 16.54
C ARG A 25 -33.38 19.70 16.43
N SER A 26 -34.30 20.32 15.70
CA SER A 26 -34.49 21.76 15.61
C SER A 26 -34.98 22.34 16.95
N GLY A 27 -34.06 22.54 17.88
CA GLY A 27 -34.31 23.09 19.21
C GLY A 27 -34.38 24.62 19.21
N ILE A 28 -35.48 25.20 18.70
CA ILE A 28 -35.87 26.54 19.15
C ILE A 28 -36.39 26.35 20.58
N HIS A 29 -35.65 26.85 21.58
CA HIS A 29 -36.05 26.76 22.97
C HIS A 29 -37.16 27.76 23.28
N ASP A 30 -38.40 27.29 23.15
CA ASP A 30 -39.60 27.92 23.71
C ASP A 30 -39.48 27.94 25.26
N ALA A 31 -39.11 29.10 25.80
CA ALA A 31 -38.81 29.30 27.22
C ALA A 31 -40.06 29.38 28.14
N SER A 32 -41.26 29.05 27.64
CA SER A 32 -42.53 29.28 28.34
C SER A 32 -43.04 28.11 29.21
N LYS A 33 -42.31 26.99 29.30
CA LYS A 33 -42.79 25.76 29.95
C LYS A 33 -42.01 25.40 31.22
N PRO A 34 -42.68 25.24 32.38
CA PRO A 34 -42.03 24.76 33.61
C PRO A 34 -41.41 23.37 33.46
N PHE A 35 -40.32 23.12 34.17
CA PHE A 35 -39.70 21.80 34.26
C PHE A 35 -40.59 20.82 35.05
N PRO A 36 -40.67 19.54 34.64
CA PRO A 36 -41.33 18.51 35.43
C PRO A 36 -40.53 18.20 36.71
N PRO A 37 -41.19 17.83 37.82
CA PRO A 37 -40.50 17.48 39.07
C PRO A 37 -39.65 16.20 38.93
N PRO A 38 -38.56 16.07 39.69
CA PRO A 38 -37.67 14.91 39.62
C PRO A 38 -38.38 13.62 40.05
N GLN A 39 -38.13 12.52 39.33
CA GLN A 39 -38.60 11.19 39.72
C GLN A 39 -37.61 10.52 40.68
N PRO A 40 -38.07 9.74 41.68
CA PRO A 40 -37.19 9.03 42.60
C PRO A 40 -36.47 7.88 41.89
N THR A 41 -35.15 8.00 41.75
CA THR A 41 -34.28 6.96 41.18
C THR A 41 -34.29 5.71 42.07
N ARG A 42 -34.43 4.53 41.45
CA ARG A 42 -34.35 3.25 42.18
C ARG A 42 -32.90 2.96 42.59
N PRO A 43 -32.65 2.27 43.73
CA PRO A 43 -31.32 1.73 44.03
C PRO A 43 -30.93 0.71 42.96
N ILE A 44 -29.68 0.76 42.50
CA ILE A 44 -29.06 -0.28 41.69
C ILE A 44 -28.22 -1.16 42.62
N HIS A 45 -28.24 -2.47 42.36
CA HIS A 45 -27.64 -3.50 43.19
C HIS A 45 -26.10 -3.49 43.08
N ASP A 46 -25.42 -3.86 44.17
CA ASP A 46 -23.95 -3.95 44.19
C ASP A 46 -23.43 -4.96 43.16
N VAL A 47 -22.37 -4.57 42.44
CA VAL A 47 -21.52 -5.49 41.67
C VAL A 47 -20.12 -5.38 42.24
N GLN A 48 -19.74 -6.40 42.99
CA GLN A 48 -18.38 -6.57 43.50
C GLN A 48 -17.46 -6.93 42.33
N ASP A 49 -16.48 -6.08 42.04
CA ASP A 49 -15.34 -6.44 41.20
C ASP A 49 -14.03 -6.10 41.90
N ASN A 50 -13.03 -6.96 41.72
CA ASN A 50 -11.85 -7.02 42.58
C ASN A 50 -10.58 -6.71 41.78
N VAL A 51 -9.96 -5.55 42.04
CA VAL A 51 -8.71 -5.13 41.37
C VAL A 51 -7.67 -4.75 42.42
N SER A 52 -6.46 -5.28 42.23
CA SER A 52 -5.35 -5.26 43.18
C SER A 52 -4.88 -3.87 43.60
N ASN A 53 -4.36 -3.79 44.83
CA ASN A 53 -3.55 -2.67 45.32
C ASN A 53 -2.45 -2.31 44.31
N ASN A 54 -2.30 -1.01 44.04
CA ASN A 54 -1.03 -0.43 43.64
C ASN A 54 -0.95 0.99 44.24
N ASP A 55 -0.14 1.15 45.29
CA ASP A 55 0.05 2.43 45.95
C ASP A 55 0.78 3.41 45.01
N ASN A 56 0.14 4.53 44.67
CA ASN A 56 0.85 5.65 44.09
C ASN A 56 0.32 6.98 44.63
N SER A 57 0.92 7.39 45.75
CA SER A 57 0.58 8.58 46.53
C SER A 57 0.82 9.87 45.73
N ASN A 58 -0.23 10.45 45.15
CA ASN A 58 -0.14 11.77 44.52
C ASN A 58 -1.33 12.70 44.86
N SER A 59 -1.12 13.46 45.93
CA SER A 59 -1.39 14.92 45.97
C SER A 59 -2.76 15.44 45.50
N ASN A 60 -3.86 14.97 46.11
CA ASN A 60 -5.16 15.69 46.12
C ASN A 60 -5.11 16.95 47.03
N THR A 61 -4.14 17.85 46.80
CA THR A 61 -3.82 19.01 47.65
C THR A 61 -4.80 20.19 47.48
N MET A 62 -6.08 19.92 47.17
CA MET A 62 -7.12 20.91 46.85
C MET A 62 -8.49 20.60 47.50
N SER A 63 -8.50 19.87 48.63
CA SER A 63 -9.71 19.73 49.49
C SER A 63 -9.53 20.41 50.85
N SER A 64 -8.38 20.21 51.50
CA SER A 64 -8.13 20.64 52.88
C SER A 64 -8.26 22.15 53.14
N THR A 65 -8.08 23.00 52.12
CA THR A 65 -8.14 24.47 52.26
C THR A 65 -9.56 25.05 52.23
N LEU A 66 -10.58 24.26 51.88
CA LEU A 66 -11.99 24.68 51.92
C LEU A 66 -12.79 23.93 52.99
N ASP A 67 -12.49 22.65 53.21
CA ASP A 67 -13.12 21.89 54.31
C ASP A 67 -12.76 22.49 55.68
N ALA A 68 -11.52 22.99 55.86
CA ALA A 68 -11.08 23.69 57.07
C ALA A 68 -11.78 25.05 57.32
N VAL A 69 -12.51 25.60 56.36
CA VAL A 69 -13.32 26.82 56.53
C VAL A 69 -14.75 26.49 57.00
N ALA A 70 -15.17 25.22 56.92
CA ALA A 70 -16.51 24.79 57.27
C ALA A 70 -16.73 24.54 58.77
N GLU A 71 -15.69 24.14 59.52
CA GLU A 71 -15.82 23.76 60.94
C GLU A 71 -15.81 24.98 61.89
N ASP A 72 -15.03 26.03 61.59
CA ASP A 72 -14.63 27.10 62.53
C ASP A 72 -15.73 28.15 62.83
N THR A 73 -17.00 27.83 62.54
CA THR A 73 -18.15 28.72 62.81
C THR A 73 -19.23 28.12 63.69
N LEU A 74 -19.19 26.81 64.00
CA LEU A 74 -20.19 26.12 64.82
C LEU A 74 -19.88 26.18 66.33
N SER A 75 -19.61 27.38 66.84
CA SER A 75 -19.65 27.66 68.28
C SER A 75 -21.12 27.68 68.73
N VAL A 76 -21.67 26.50 69.05
CA VAL A 76 -23.07 26.31 69.45
C VAL A 76 -23.34 27.01 70.78
N LYS A 77 -23.77 28.26 70.71
CA LYS A 77 -24.25 29.05 71.83
C LYS A 77 -25.67 28.59 72.19
N ASP A 78 -25.91 28.25 73.45
CA ASP A 78 -27.08 27.47 73.88
C ASP A 78 -28.42 27.96 73.30
N PRO A 79 -29.19 27.10 72.60
CA PRO A 79 -30.46 27.48 71.96
C PRO A 79 -31.55 27.91 72.96
N ASN A 80 -31.31 27.73 74.26
CA ASN A 80 -32.23 28.11 75.34
C ASN A 80 -31.92 29.50 75.95
N SER A 81 -31.01 30.29 75.36
CA SER A 81 -30.70 31.65 75.83
C SER A 81 -31.81 32.69 75.57
N PHE A 82 -33.01 32.27 75.13
CA PHE A 82 -34.21 33.11 75.04
C PHE A 82 -34.83 33.41 76.42
N LYS A 83 -34.02 33.94 77.35
CA LYS A 83 -34.55 34.78 78.43
C LYS A 83 -35.44 35.83 77.79
N ARG A 84 -36.71 35.92 78.22
CA ARG A 84 -37.68 36.90 77.70
C ARG A 84 -37.29 38.30 78.18
N SER A 85 -36.31 38.89 77.51
CA SER A 85 -35.86 40.26 77.76
C SER A 85 -37.05 41.19 77.64
N HIS A 86 -37.37 41.92 78.71
CA HIS A 86 -38.48 42.85 78.68
C HIS A 86 -38.02 44.13 77.98
N HIS A 87 -38.07 44.11 76.64
CA HIS A 87 -37.56 45.17 75.76
C HIS A 87 -38.13 46.60 76.01
N PHE A 88 -39.05 46.75 76.96
CA PHE A 88 -39.63 48.03 77.37
C PHE A 88 -40.18 47.94 78.79
N ASP A 89 -39.39 48.34 79.79
CA ASP A 89 -39.93 48.48 81.15
C ASP A 89 -40.97 49.60 81.19
N THR A 90 -42.14 49.26 81.70
CA THR A 90 -43.32 50.14 81.74
C THR A 90 -43.42 50.92 83.06
N TYR A 91 -42.77 50.42 84.11
CA TYR A 91 -42.75 51.03 85.43
C TYR A 91 -41.63 52.06 85.54
N GLU A 92 -40.41 51.72 85.10
CA GLU A 92 -39.25 52.63 85.09
C GLU A 92 -39.57 53.92 84.33
N VAL A 93 -40.01 53.79 83.07
CA VAL A 93 -40.42 54.93 82.22
C VAL A 93 -41.53 55.77 82.87
N LEU A 94 -42.49 55.15 83.57
CA LEU A 94 -43.53 55.90 84.27
C LEU A 94 -42.95 56.70 85.46
N THR A 95 -42.14 56.06 86.31
CA THR A 95 -41.51 56.73 87.46
C THR A 95 -40.54 57.84 87.05
N HIS A 96 -39.84 57.69 85.92
CA HIS A 96 -38.94 58.70 85.38
C HIS A 96 -39.70 59.87 84.71
N LEU A 97 -40.93 59.67 84.24
CA LEU A 97 -41.80 60.77 83.80
C LEU A 97 -42.43 61.49 85.00
N GLU A 98 -42.86 60.76 86.03
CA GLU A 98 -43.39 61.34 87.27
C GLU A 98 -42.33 62.18 88.01
N SER A 99 -41.07 61.74 88.07
CA SER A 99 -39.96 62.49 88.67
C SER A 99 -39.56 63.76 87.90
N GLN A 100 -39.90 63.85 86.61
CA GLN A 100 -39.70 65.03 85.76
C GLN A 100 -40.92 65.97 85.77
N GLY A 101 -41.88 65.77 86.68
CA GLY A 101 -43.01 66.68 86.89
C GLY A 101 -44.24 66.43 86.02
N PHE A 102 -44.28 65.35 85.23
CA PHE A 102 -45.50 64.97 84.50
C PHE A 102 -46.52 64.33 85.43
N THR A 103 -47.81 64.66 85.27
CA THR A 103 -48.86 63.96 86.02
C THR A 103 -48.96 62.50 85.58
N ARG A 104 -49.30 61.59 86.49
CA ARG A 104 -49.41 60.14 86.23
C ARG A 104 -50.21 59.79 84.96
N ARG A 105 -51.29 60.53 84.68
CA ARG A 105 -52.12 60.35 83.47
C ARG A 105 -51.39 60.76 82.19
N GLN A 106 -50.61 61.84 82.21
CA GLN A 106 -49.78 62.25 81.07
C GLN A 106 -48.62 61.26 80.86
N ALA A 107 -47.94 60.87 81.93
CA ALA A 107 -46.89 59.85 81.90
C ALA A 107 -47.38 58.53 81.30
N GLU A 108 -48.57 58.06 81.71
CA GLU A 108 -49.19 56.84 81.19
C GLU A 108 -49.51 56.93 79.68
N VAL A 109 -49.99 58.08 79.19
CA VAL A 109 -50.26 58.30 77.76
C VAL A 109 -48.97 58.32 76.93
N ILE A 110 -47.94 59.03 77.40
CA ILE A 110 -46.62 59.09 76.75
C ILE A 110 -45.98 57.69 76.69
N MET A 111 -46.00 56.95 77.81
CA MET A 111 -45.54 55.57 77.89
C MET A 111 -46.28 54.66 76.90
N LYS A 112 -47.61 54.76 76.80
CA LYS A 112 -48.40 53.97 75.83
C LYS A 112 -48.03 54.29 74.38
N GLY A 113 -47.80 55.57 74.05
CA GLY A 113 -47.33 56.00 72.73
C GLY A 113 -45.95 55.45 72.38
N MET A 114 -44.98 55.56 73.30
CA MET A 114 -43.63 55.03 73.13
C MET A 114 -43.63 53.51 72.96
N LYS A 115 -44.41 52.80 73.80
CA LYS A 115 -44.62 51.35 73.74
C LYS A 115 -45.27 50.89 72.43
N PHE A 116 -46.15 51.70 71.84
CA PHE A 116 -46.72 51.45 70.52
C PHE A 116 -45.68 51.59 69.41
N ARG A 117 -45.00 52.75 69.32
CA ARG A 117 -43.98 53.01 68.28
C ARG A 117 -42.81 52.03 68.34
N LEU A 118 -42.39 51.61 69.53
CA LEU A 118 -41.35 50.59 69.68
C LEU A 118 -41.79 49.21 69.18
N ARG A 119 -43.05 48.82 69.42
CA ARG A 119 -43.62 47.57 68.87
C ARG A 119 -43.74 47.61 67.35
N GLU A 120 -44.20 48.73 66.80
CA GLU A 120 -44.31 48.98 65.36
C GLU A 120 -42.94 48.88 64.67
N CYS A 121 -41.92 49.57 65.21
CA CYS A 121 -40.54 49.48 64.75
C CYS A 121 -39.99 48.05 64.85
N THR A 122 -40.21 47.37 65.99
CA THR A 122 -39.77 45.97 66.18
C THR A 122 -40.44 45.02 65.19
N ALA A 123 -41.71 45.23 64.84
CA ALA A 123 -42.41 44.44 63.83
C ALA A 123 -41.85 44.69 62.42
N SER A 124 -41.65 45.95 62.03
CA SER A 124 -41.04 46.32 60.74
C SER A 124 -39.63 45.75 60.60
N VAL A 125 -38.79 45.85 61.63
CA VAL A 125 -37.43 45.29 61.62
C VAL A 125 -37.46 43.76 61.52
N LYS A 126 -38.41 43.08 62.18
CA LYS A 126 -38.62 41.63 62.06
C LYS A 126 -39.19 41.17 60.71
N GLN A 127 -39.69 42.08 59.87
CA GLN A 127 -40.08 41.79 58.49
C GLN A 127 -38.93 42.02 57.50
N GLN A 128 -37.87 42.73 57.90
CA GLN A 128 -36.71 43.05 57.06
C GLN A 128 -35.48 42.18 57.41
N LEU A 129 -35.38 41.70 58.65
CA LEU A 129 -34.40 40.69 59.06
C LEU A 129 -34.91 39.30 58.67
N LEU A 130 -34.13 38.59 57.85
CA LEU A 130 -34.28 37.15 57.66
C LEU A 130 -34.01 36.43 58.99
N LEU A 131 -34.73 35.33 59.27
CA LEU A 131 -34.39 34.48 60.39
C LEU A 131 -33.12 33.69 60.09
N THR A 132 -32.31 33.39 61.12
CA THR A 132 -31.10 32.57 60.95
C THR A 132 -31.43 31.18 60.44
N SER A 133 -32.57 30.60 60.84
CA SER A 133 -33.13 29.35 60.31
C SER A 133 -33.26 29.34 58.78
N ASP A 134 -33.66 30.48 58.21
CA ASP A 134 -34.01 30.57 56.80
C ASP A 134 -32.72 30.72 55.98
N LEU A 135 -31.78 31.54 56.48
CA LEU A 135 -30.43 31.65 55.94
C LEU A 135 -29.66 30.32 56.03
N GLU A 136 -29.80 29.59 57.15
CA GLU A 136 -29.23 28.25 57.34
C GLU A 136 -29.82 27.28 56.30
N ASN A 137 -31.15 27.22 56.14
CA ASN A 137 -31.84 26.38 55.16
C ASN A 137 -31.37 26.63 53.73
N GLU A 138 -31.34 27.89 53.28
CA GLU A 138 -30.86 28.25 51.95
C GLU A 138 -29.37 27.90 51.78
N SER A 139 -28.55 28.02 52.85
CA SER A 139 -27.15 27.58 52.81
C SER A 139 -27.00 26.07 52.66
N TYR A 140 -27.90 25.26 53.26
CA TYR A 140 -27.91 23.81 53.08
C TYR A 140 -28.33 23.42 51.66
N LEU A 141 -29.37 24.06 51.11
CA LEU A 141 -29.81 23.84 49.72
C LEU A 141 -28.70 24.22 48.72
N PHE A 142 -28.03 25.35 48.92
CA PHE A 142 -26.91 25.78 48.08
C PHE A 142 -25.70 24.83 48.18
N LYS A 143 -25.35 24.37 49.39
CA LYS A 143 -24.29 23.36 49.59
C LYS A 143 -24.65 22.02 48.91
N ALA A 144 -25.91 21.59 48.96
CA ALA A 144 -26.38 20.39 48.29
C ALA A 144 -26.24 20.51 46.76
N ALA A 145 -26.72 21.61 46.16
CA ALA A 145 -26.60 21.86 44.73
C ALA A 145 -25.15 21.99 44.25
N LEU A 146 -24.26 22.59 45.06
CA LEU A 146 -22.82 22.61 44.77
C LEU A 146 -22.17 21.22 44.84
N SER A 147 -22.62 20.36 45.75
CA SER A 147 -22.17 18.96 45.84
C SER A 147 -22.62 18.16 44.61
N GLU A 148 -23.88 18.30 44.22
CA GLU A 148 -24.45 17.67 43.02
C GLU A 148 -23.67 18.11 41.76
N LEU A 149 -23.51 19.41 41.53
CA LEU A 149 -22.72 19.96 40.43
C LEU A 149 -21.25 19.48 40.45
N ARG A 150 -20.63 19.39 41.63
CA ARG A 150 -19.27 18.83 41.78
C ARG A 150 -19.23 17.37 41.34
N THR A 151 -20.22 16.56 41.71
CA THR A 151 -20.30 15.16 41.28
C THR A 151 -20.57 15.03 39.78
N GLU A 152 -21.49 15.83 39.22
CA GLU A 152 -21.79 15.84 37.78
C GLU A 152 -20.55 16.19 36.95
N VAL A 153 -19.84 17.28 37.28
CA VAL A 153 -18.59 17.67 36.62
C VAL A 153 -17.50 16.59 36.78
N GLN A 154 -17.45 15.89 37.92
CA GLN A 154 -16.49 14.79 38.12
C GLN A 154 -16.87 13.52 37.35
N VAL A 155 -18.15 13.27 37.08
CA VAL A 155 -18.63 12.18 36.21
C VAL A 155 -18.39 12.53 34.74
N MET A 156 -18.72 13.76 34.32
CA MET A 156 -18.45 14.26 32.96
C MET A 156 -16.96 14.12 32.61
N ARG A 157 -16.06 14.63 33.46
CA ARG A 157 -14.61 14.51 33.25
C ARG A 157 -14.10 13.06 33.18
N ARG A 158 -14.73 12.12 33.90
CA ARG A 158 -14.41 10.69 33.78
C ARG A 158 -14.88 10.11 32.45
N ASN A 159 -16.06 10.52 31.98
CA ASN A 159 -16.59 10.08 30.69
C ASN A 159 -15.77 10.66 29.51
N ASP A 160 -15.42 11.95 29.56
CA ASP A 160 -14.52 12.60 28.60
C ASP A 160 -13.16 11.87 28.53
N MET A 161 -12.57 11.56 29.69
CA MET A 161 -11.32 10.83 29.79
C MET A 161 -11.42 9.40 29.22
N GLN A 162 -12.52 8.70 29.49
CA GLN A 162 -12.77 7.37 28.91
C GLN A 162 -12.93 7.43 27.39
N MET A 163 -13.66 8.41 26.87
CA MET A 163 -13.83 8.63 25.43
C MET A 163 -12.49 8.92 24.75
N LEU A 164 -11.68 9.83 25.31
CA LEU A 164 -10.33 10.13 24.82
C LEU A 164 -9.40 8.92 24.86
N GLN A 165 -9.51 8.05 25.86
CA GLN A 165 -8.75 6.79 25.91
C GLN A 165 -9.21 5.80 24.83
N THR A 166 -10.51 5.69 24.55
CA THR A 166 -10.99 4.86 23.43
C THR A 166 -10.59 5.41 22.07
N ASP A 167 -10.65 6.73 21.87
CA ASP A 167 -10.23 7.38 20.63
C ASP A 167 -8.72 7.23 20.40
N LEU A 168 -7.91 7.41 21.45
CA LEU A 168 -6.46 7.15 21.42
C LEU A 168 -6.18 5.69 21.02
N SER A 169 -6.84 4.72 21.66
CA SER A 169 -6.66 3.29 21.35
C SER A 169 -7.09 2.93 19.93
N LEU A 170 -8.14 3.57 19.40
CA LEU A 170 -8.56 3.40 18.00
C LEU A 170 -7.51 3.97 17.04
N ILE A 171 -7.00 5.18 17.31
CA ILE A 171 -5.97 5.83 16.48
C ILE A 171 -4.68 5.02 16.48
N THR A 172 -4.20 4.54 17.63
CA THR A 172 -3.02 3.65 17.70
C THR A 172 -3.21 2.42 16.83
N ARG A 173 -4.33 1.69 16.99
CA ARG A 173 -4.64 0.50 16.19
C ARG A 173 -4.74 0.79 14.68
N GLU A 174 -5.13 2.01 14.28
CA GLU A 174 -5.15 2.42 12.87
C GLU A 174 -3.77 2.80 12.34
N VAL A 175 -2.89 3.38 13.17
CA VAL A 175 -1.47 3.57 12.86
C VAL A 175 -0.77 2.21 12.70
N ASP A 176 -0.93 1.29 13.66
CA ASP A 176 -0.36 -0.06 13.60
C ASP A 176 -0.81 -0.80 12.33
N SER A 177 -2.10 -0.72 12.00
CA SER A 177 -2.67 -1.31 10.78
C SER A 177 -2.22 -0.63 9.49
N LEU A 178 -1.76 0.62 9.54
CA LEU A 178 -1.20 1.34 8.40
C LEU A 178 0.28 1.00 8.22
N GLU A 179 1.04 0.92 9.31
CA GLU A 179 2.44 0.46 9.31
C GLU A 179 2.55 -0.97 8.76
N GLN A 180 1.70 -1.89 9.23
CA GLN A 180 1.66 -3.26 8.70
C GLN A 180 1.46 -3.27 7.18
N ARG A 181 0.42 -2.56 6.68
CA ARG A 181 0.11 -2.52 5.24
C ARG A 181 1.21 -1.85 4.40
N LEU A 182 1.89 -0.84 4.97
CA LEU A 182 3.02 -0.19 4.32
C LEU A 182 4.22 -1.15 4.25
N SER A 183 4.50 -1.89 5.33
CA SER A 183 5.56 -2.90 5.39
C SER A 183 5.31 -4.05 4.42
N GLU A 184 4.06 -4.56 4.37
CA GLU A 184 3.59 -5.54 3.38
C GLU A 184 3.76 -5.01 1.95
N GLY A 185 3.26 -3.81 1.64
CA GLY A 185 3.38 -3.22 0.31
C GLY A 185 4.83 -2.95 -0.14
N VAL A 186 5.72 -2.58 0.79
CA VAL A 186 7.16 -2.43 0.52
C VAL A 186 7.84 -3.79 0.31
N ALA A 187 7.43 -4.83 1.04
CA ALA A 187 7.92 -6.19 0.84
C ALA A 187 7.47 -6.76 -0.51
N ASP A 188 6.20 -6.58 -0.88
CA ASP A 188 5.65 -7.04 -2.15
C ASP A 188 6.28 -6.30 -3.35
N MET A 189 6.38 -4.96 -3.29
CA MET A 189 7.09 -4.18 -4.32
C MET A 189 8.56 -4.61 -4.45
N LYS A 190 9.24 -4.92 -3.35
CA LYS A 190 10.61 -5.45 -3.37
C LYS A 190 10.66 -6.85 -4.02
N ASN A 191 9.69 -7.71 -3.75
CA ASN A 191 9.59 -9.04 -4.37
C ASN A 191 9.29 -8.94 -5.87
N GLU A 192 8.40 -8.02 -6.28
CA GLU A 192 8.07 -7.73 -7.68
C GLU A 192 9.30 -7.22 -8.44
N ILE A 193 10.02 -6.23 -7.89
CA ILE A 193 11.29 -5.73 -8.48
C ILE A 193 12.34 -6.84 -8.59
N GLN A 194 12.44 -7.74 -7.61
CA GLN A 194 13.34 -8.89 -7.70
C GLN A 194 12.89 -9.91 -8.74
N MET A 195 11.58 -10.13 -8.89
CA MET A 195 11.00 -11.01 -9.90
C MET A 195 11.23 -10.48 -11.32
N ASP A 196 10.96 -9.20 -11.59
CA ASP A 196 11.27 -8.58 -12.89
C ASP A 196 12.78 -8.60 -13.18
N MET A 197 13.61 -8.19 -12.21
CA MET A 197 15.07 -8.21 -12.38
C MET A 197 15.63 -9.63 -12.61
N ASN A 198 14.95 -10.67 -12.13
CA ASN A 198 15.28 -12.06 -12.44
C ASN A 198 14.74 -12.49 -13.82
N ASN A 199 13.52 -12.08 -14.17
CA ASN A 199 12.90 -12.33 -15.47
C ASN A 199 13.73 -11.71 -16.61
N ARG A 200 14.11 -10.44 -16.50
CA ARG A 200 14.96 -9.74 -17.49
C ARG A 200 16.36 -10.33 -17.60
N LYS A 201 16.91 -10.89 -16.52
CA LYS A 201 18.18 -11.66 -16.56
C LYS A 201 18.02 -12.99 -17.30
N ASN A 202 16.88 -13.68 -17.12
CA ASN A 202 16.57 -14.91 -17.86
C ASN A 202 16.35 -14.63 -19.35
N GLU A 203 15.53 -13.62 -19.68
CA GLU A 203 15.30 -13.10 -21.04
C GLU A 203 16.63 -12.79 -21.74
N THR A 204 17.48 -11.96 -21.14
CA THR A 204 18.83 -11.62 -21.67
C THR A 204 19.69 -12.88 -21.89
N ARG A 205 19.59 -13.87 -20.99
CA ARG A 205 20.33 -15.14 -21.08
C ARG A 205 19.74 -16.09 -22.11
N GLU A 206 18.46 -15.98 -22.45
CA GLU A 206 17.80 -16.74 -23.50
C GLU A 206 18.07 -16.13 -24.88
N ASP A 207 18.06 -14.80 -25.01
CA ASP A 207 18.57 -14.09 -26.17
C ASP A 207 20.04 -14.42 -26.46
N GLN A 208 20.89 -14.47 -25.42
CA GLN A 208 22.28 -14.88 -25.56
C GLN A 208 22.40 -16.31 -26.12
N LYS A 209 21.69 -17.29 -25.53
CA LYS A 209 21.64 -18.66 -26.07
C LYS A 209 21.11 -18.69 -27.51
N ALA A 210 20.11 -17.86 -27.84
CA ALA A 210 19.54 -17.79 -29.18
C ALA A 210 20.53 -17.21 -30.20
N MET A 211 21.41 -16.28 -29.80
CA MET A 211 22.54 -15.84 -30.61
C MET A 211 23.61 -16.93 -30.73
N ASP A 212 23.98 -17.61 -29.64
CA ASP A 212 24.96 -18.71 -29.66
C ASP A 212 24.50 -19.86 -30.60
N MET A 213 23.22 -20.23 -30.57
CA MET A 213 22.64 -21.22 -31.49
C MET A 213 22.69 -20.75 -32.95
N LYS A 214 22.39 -19.47 -33.24
CA LYS A 214 22.51 -18.91 -34.60
C LYS A 214 23.96 -18.91 -35.09
N ILE A 215 24.93 -18.61 -34.20
CA ILE A 215 26.37 -18.67 -34.51
C ILE A 215 26.79 -20.11 -34.84
N GLN A 216 26.34 -21.10 -34.07
CA GLN A 216 26.60 -22.52 -34.35
C GLN A 216 25.95 -22.99 -35.66
N GLU A 217 24.71 -22.56 -35.94
CA GLU A 217 24.01 -22.86 -37.21
C GLU A 217 24.77 -22.27 -38.42
N ILE A 218 25.22 -21.02 -38.33
CA ILE A 218 26.01 -20.36 -39.37
C ILE A 218 27.37 -21.05 -39.55
N ASN A 219 28.04 -21.44 -38.47
CA ASN A 219 29.32 -22.16 -38.53
C ASN A 219 29.17 -23.55 -39.17
N ASN A 220 28.09 -24.28 -38.85
CA ASN A 220 27.77 -25.56 -39.48
C ASN A 220 27.48 -25.37 -40.98
N LYS A 221 26.63 -24.40 -41.35
CA LYS A 221 26.37 -24.03 -42.75
C LYS A 221 27.65 -23.65 -43.50
N PHE A 222 28.54 -22.87 -42.89
CA PHE A 222 29.84 -22.52 -43.47
C PHE A 222 30.74 -23.75 -43.66
N THR A 223 30.76 -24.66 -42.69
CA THR A 223 31.52 -25.92 -42.77
C THR A 223 31.02 -26.81 -43.91
N ILE A 224 29.70 -26.93 -44.09
CA ILE A 224 29.08 -27.65 -45.22
C ILE A 224 29.47 -26.97 -46.54
N ARG A 225 29.32 -25.64 -46.67
CA ARG A 225 29.71 -24.91 -47.89
C ARG A 225 31.20 -25.00 -48.23
N LEU A 226 32.07 -25.06 -47.22
CA LEU A 226 33.50 -25.28 -47.42
C LEU A 226 33.78 -26.72 -47.91
N GLY A 227 32.96 -27.69 -47.48
CA GLY A 227 32.91 -29.05 -48.03
C GLY A 227 32.48 -29.05 -49.50
N ASP A 228 31.34 -28.43 -49.82
CA ASP A 228 30.82 -28.27 -51.19
C ASP A 228 31.94 -27.74 -52.12
N ILE A 229 32.53 -26.58 -51.77
CA ILE A 229 33.59 -25.91 -52.53
C ILE A 229 34.84 -26.80 -52.68
N ARG A 230 35.23 -27.58 -51.66
CA ARG A 230 36.34 -28.55 -51.81
C ARG A 230 35.99 -29.62 -52.85
N THR A 231 34.78 -30.16 -52.81
CA THR A 231 34.36 -31.19 -53.78
C THR A 231 34.23 -30.63 -55.21
N GLU A 232 33.80 -29.38 -55.37
CA GLU A 232 33.82 -28.67 -56.66
C GLU A 232 35.25 -28.49 -57.18
N ILE A 233 36.21 -28.09 -56.33
CA ILE A 233 37.63 -27.97 -56.70
C ILE A 233 38.23 -29.33 -57.09
N GLU A 234 37.85 -30.41 -56.41
CA GLU A 234 38.28 -31.78 -56.74
C GLU A 234 37.64 -32.27 -58.05
N ALA A 235 36.37 -31.96 -58.31
CA ALA A 235 35.70 -32.24 -59.58
C ALA A 235 36.32 -31.45 -60.75
N VAL A 236 36.61 -30.16 -60.58
CA VAL A 236 37.30 -29.34 -61.60
C VAL A 236 38.73 -29.85 -61.86
N ARG A 237 39.46 -30.28 -60.82
CA ARG A 237 40.76 -30.95 -60.98
C ARG A 237 40.65 -32.23 -61.80
N TRP A 238 39.69 -33.10 -61.47
CA TRP A 238 39.43 -34.34 -62.20
C TRP A 238 39.09 -34.05 -63.67
N GLU A 239 38.15 -33.16 -63.93
CA GLU A 239 37.75 -32.78 -65.29
C GLU A 239 38.91 -32.17 -66.09
N THR A 240 39.76 -31.35 -65.45
CA THR A 240 40.97 -30.78 -66.07
C THR A 240 41.97 -31.87 -66.47
N ILE A 241 42.19 -32.88 -65.61
CA ILE A 241 43.07 -34.02 -65.91
C ILE A 241 42.52 -34.83 -67.10
N TRP A 242 41.21 -35.12 -67.14
CA TRP A 242 40.60 -35.85 -68.25
C TRP A 242 40.62 -35.06 -69.57
N LYS A 243 40.35 -33.75 -69.54
CA LYS A 243 40.48 -32.86 -70.70
C LYS A 243 41.93 -32.81 -71.22
N GLY A 244 42.91 -32.66 -70.31
CA GLY A 244 44.33 -32.66 -70.65
C GLY A 244 44.80 -33.98 -71.26
N MET A 245 44.48 -35.11 -70.62
CA MET A 245 44.80 -36.45 -71.13
C MET A 245 44.17 -36.72 -72.50
N THR A 246 42.91 -36.33 -72.69
CA THR A 246 42.21 -36.43 -73.99
C THR A 246 42.90 -35.58 -75.07
N GLY A 247 43.31 -34.35 -74.74
CA GLY A 247 44.07 -33.49 -75.63
C GLY A 247 45.42 -34.09 -76.07
N VAL A 248 46.17 -34.66 -75.12
CA VAL A 248 47.45 -35.35 -75.42
C VAL A 248 47.24 -36.59 -76.29
N LEU A 249 46.21 -37.40 -76.02
CA LEU A 249 45.87 -38.57 -76.84
C LEU A 249 45.48 -38.17 -78.27
N LEU A 250 44.64 -37.14 -78.44
CA LEU A 250 44.26 -36.64 -79.77
C LEU A 250 45.44 -36.02 -80.53
N ALA A 251 46.33 -35.30 -79.85
CA ALA A 251 47.57 -34.79 -80.45
C ALA A 251 48.51 -35.94 -80.86
N GLY A 252 48.67 -36.96 -80.01
CA GLY A 252 49.44 -38.17 -80.34
C GLY A 252 48.88 -38.91 -81.56
N LEU A 253 47.55 -39.06 -81.64
CA LEU A 253 46.87 -39.71 -82.77
C LEU A 253 46.96 -38.89 -84.06
N THR A 254 46.87 -37.56 -84.03
CA THR A 254 47.05 -36.74 -85.24
C THR A 254 48.49 -36.77 -85.73
N ILE A 255 49.49 -36.71 -84.84
CA ILE A 255 50.91 -36.87 -85.18
C ILE A 255 51.18 -38.28 -85.76
N ALA A 256 50.66 -39.34 -85.13
CA ALA A 256 50.84 -40.71 -85.61
C ALA A 256 50.15 -40.96 -86.96
N SER A 257 48.94 -40.42 -87.15
CA SER A 257 48.19 -40.50 -88.42
C SER A 257 48.91 -39.76 -89.54
N LEU A 258 49.41 -38.55 -89.27
CA LEU A 258 50.20 -37.76 -90.23
C LEU A 258 51.53 -38.47 -90.56
N GLY A 259 52.23 -39.01 -89.55
CA GLY A 259 53.43 -39.82 -89.74
C GLY A 259 53.16 -41.04 -90.62
N TYR A 260 52.10 -41.81 -90.34
CA TYR A 260 51.68 -42.95 -91.16
C TYR A 260 51.31 -42.54 -92.59
N LEU A 261 50.66 -41.38 -92.79
CA LEU A 261 50.38 -40.83 -94.12
C LEU A 261 51.67 -40.48 -94.87
N LEU A 262 52.66 -39.85 -94.22
CA LEU A 262 53.96 -39.57 -94.82
C LEU A 262 54.72 -40.87 -95.15
N THR A 263 54.75 -41.85 -94.25
CA THR A 263 55.38 -43.17 -94.50
C THR A 263 54.68 -43.92 -95.64
N ARG A 264 53.35 -43.86 -95.75
CA ARG A 264 52.61 -44.48 -96.85
C ARG A 264 52.81 -43.74 -98.17
N TYR A 265 53.04 -42.43 -98.13
CA TYR A 265 53.38 -41.62 -99.30
C TYR A 265 54.83 -41.87 -99.77
N SER A 266 55.79 -41.99 -98.85
CA SER A 266 57.18 -42.34 -99.19
C SER A 266 57.31 -43.79 -99.66
N ALA A 267 56.56 -44.75 -99.07
CA ALA A 267 56.47 -46.12 -99.57
C ALA A 267 55.94 -46.17 -101.01
N ARG A 268 54.85 -45.45 -101.31
CA ARG A 268 54.34 -45.32 -102.69
C ARG A 268 55.38 -44.73 -103.66
N LYS A 269 56.21 -43.77 -103.22
CA LYS A 269 57.35 -43.27 -104.02
C LYS A 269 58.46 -44.31 -104.18
N ALA A 270 58.75 -45.12 -103.16
CA ALA A 270 59.75 -46.19 -103.23
C ALA A 270 59.32 -47.31 -104.19
N ASP A 271 58.05 -47.69 -104.18
CA ASP A 271 57.50 -48.70 -105.11
C ASP A 271 57.47 -48.18 -106.56
N LEU A 272 57.15 -46.90 -106.77
CA LEU A 272 57.29 -46.24 -108.08
C LEU A 272 58.76 -46.23 -108.56
N ALA A 273 59.71 -45.88 -107.67
CA ALA A 273 61.14 -45.89 -107.99
C ALA A 273 61.67 -47.30 -108.30
N ARG A 274 61.15 -48.34 -107.63
CA ARG A 274 61.41 -49.76 -107.96
C ARG A 274 60.85 -50.13 -109.34
N LEU A 275 59.62 -49.72 -109.65
CA LEU A 275 59.00 -49.89 -110.98
C LEU A 275 59.73 -49.16 -112.12
N GLU A 276 60.43 -48.06 -111.82
CA GLU A 276 61.33 -47.39 -112.76
C GLU A 276 62.69 -48.09 -112.86
N ALA A 277 63.26 -48.55 -111.75
CA ALA A 277 64.51 -49.31 -111.73
C ALA A 277 64.38 -50.63 -112.51
N ASP A 278 63.27 -51.36 -112.35
CA ASP A 278 63.02 -52.60 -113.09
C ASP A 278 62.67 -52.34 -114.56
N ARG A 279 62.04 -51.19 -114.90
CA ARG A 279 61.94 -50.76 -116.31
C ARG A 279 63.30 -50.38 -116.92
N LYS A 280 64.22 -49.80 -116.14
CA LYS A 280 65.60 -49.56 -116.59
C LYS A 280 66.39 -50.85 -116.77
N LYS A 281 66.26 -51.83 -115.87
CA LYS A 281 66.85 -53.18 -116.06
C LYS A 281 66.32 -53.86 -117.33
N LYS A 282 65.00 -53.82 -117.57
CA LYS A 282 64.40 -54.37 -118.79
C LYS A 282 64.93 -53.70 -120.05
N ARG A 283 65.05 -52.37 -120.08
CA ARG A 283 65.69 -51.65 -121.21
C ARG A 283 67.15 -52.04 -121.41
N MET A 284 67.95 -52.11 -120.35
CA MET A 284 69.35 -52.55 -120.45
C MET A 284 69.46 -54.01 -120.96
N GLN A 285 68.49 -54.87 -120.66
CA GLN A 285 68.44 -56.25 -121.14
C GLN A 285 67.88 -56.37 -122.57
N GLU A 286 66.97 -55.47 -122.98
CA GLU A 286 66.53 -55.29 -124.37
C GLU A 286 67.68 -54.75 -125.24
N GLU A 287 68.47 -53.80 -124.73
CA GLU A 287 69.67 -53.26 -125.36
C GLU A 287 70.78 -54.32 -125.48
N ALA A 288 71.02 -55.12 -124.44
CA ALA A 288 71.95 -56.25 -124.49
C ALA A 288 71.52 -57.32 -125.51
N ASN A 289 70.24 -57.67 -125.55
CA ASN A 289 69.71 -58.62 -126.53
C ASN A 289 69.78 -58.08 -127.98
N ARG A 290 69.71 -56.75 -128.18
CA ARG A 290 69.74 -56.12 -129.50
C ARG A 290 71.15 -55.95 -130.08
N ALA A 291 72.19 -56.10 -129.25
CA ALA A 291 73.60 -56.07 -129.66
C ALA A 291 74.16 -57.47 -130.02
N GLY A 292 73.40 -58.56 -129.81
CA GLY A 292 73.88 -59.94 -129.97
C GLY A 292 73.52 -60.64 -131.28
N THR A 293 72.70 -60.04 -132.15
CA THR A 293 72.16 -60.70 -133.36
C THR A 293 72.11 -59.74 -134.56
N ALA A 294 73.27 -59.25 -135.00
CA ALA A 294 73.39 -58.33 -136.14
C ALA A 294 74.73 -58.48 -136.90
N ASP A 295 75.21 -59.71 -137.08
CA ASP A 295 76.27 -60.04 -138.05
C ASP A 295 76.03 -61.47 -138.61
N MET A 296 76.35 -61.69 -139.89
CA MET A 296 75.98 -62.84 -140.77
C MET A 296 74.46 -63.15 -140.87
N GLU A 297 73.83 -63.47 -142.01
CA GLU A 297 74.03 -63.22 -143.46
C GLU A 297 72.67 -63.56 -144.16
N VAL A 298 72.40 -63.64 -145.47
CA VAL A 298 73.18 -63.77 -146.74
C VAL A 298 72.44 -63.00 -147.87
N ILE A 299 73.17 -62.46 -148.85
CA ILE A 299 72.84 -62.18 -150.28
C ILE A 299 71.37 -62.09 -150.76
N TYR A 300 71.02 -60.93 -151.35
CA TYR A 300 70.93 -60.77 -152.82
C TYR A 300 71.50 -59.42 -153.26
#